data_AF-A0A3Q1NJP2-F1
#
_entry.id   AF-A0A3Q1NJP2-F1
#
_cell.length_a   1.000
_cell.length_b   1.000
_cell.length_c   1.000
_cell.angle_alpha   90.00
_cell.angle_beta   90.00
_cell.angle_gamma   90.00
#
_symmetry.space_group_name_H-M   'P 1'
#
loop_
_entity.id
_entity.type
_entity.pdbx_description
1 polymer ?
#
loop_
_entity_poly.entity_id
_entity_poly.type
_entity_poly.pdbx_seq_one_letter_code
_entity_poly.pdbx_strand_id
1 'polypeptide(L)'
;MTAIKHALQRDIFTPNDERLLSIVNVCKAGKKKKNCFLCATVTTERPVQVKVVKVKKSDKGDFYKRQIAWALRDLAVVDAKDAIKENPEFDLHFEKIYKWVASSTAEKNAFISCIWKLNQRYLRKKIDFVNVSSQLLEESVPSGENQSVTGGDEEAVDEYQELNAREEQDIEIMMEGCEYAISNAEAFAERLSRELQVLDGANIQSIMASEKQVNILMKLLDEALKEVDQIELKLSSYEEMLQSVKEQMDQISESNHLIHLSNTNNVKLLSEIEFLVNHMDLAKGHIKALQEGDLSSSRGIEACTNAADALLQCMNVALRPGHDMLLAVEQQQQRFSDLRENFARRLASHLNNVFVQQGHDQSSTLAQHSVELTLPNHHPFHRDLLRYAKLMEWLKSTDYRKYEGLTKNYMDYLSRLYEREIKDFFEVAKIKMTGTTKESKKFGQRRLSLVVGNYFVIHWFVVFFFNTTLIYW
;
A
#
# COMPACT_ATOMS: atom_id res chain seq x y z
N MET A 1 8.96 11.05 -19.57
CA MET A 1 7.77 10.18 -19.69
C MET A 1 7.86 8.90 -18.86
N THR A 2 9.02 8.23 -18.77
CA THR A 2 9.19 6.94 -18.08
C THR A 2 8.82 6.96 -16.59
N ALA A 3 9.28 7.95 -15.81
CA ALA A 3 8.93 8.07 -14.39
C ALA A 3 7.41 8.26 -14.17
N ILE A 4 6.76 9.06 -15.02
CA ILE A 4 5.31 9.27 -15.00
C ILE A 4 4.58 7.98 -15.39
N LYS A 5 5.07 7.24 -16.39
CA LYS A 5 4.51 5.94 -16.79
C LYS A 5 4.52 4.94 -15.62
N HIS A 6 5.63 4.84 -14.89
CA HIS A 6 5.72 3.97 -13.70
C HIS A 6 4.79 4.41 -12.57
N ALA A 7 4.70 5.71 -12.29
CA ALA A 7 3.79 6.24 -11.28
C ALA A 7 2.32 5.96 -11.65
N LEU A 8 1.91 6.23 -12.88
CA LEU A 8 0.55 5.94 -13.33
C LEU A 8 0.23 4.44 -13.35
N GLN A 9 1.18 3.59 -13.76
CA GLN A 9 1.02 2.14 -13.68
C GLN A 9 0.72 1.72 -12.24
N ARG A 10 1.59 2.08 -11.29
CA ARG A 10 1.45 1.68 -9.88
C ARG A 10 0.20 2.27 -9.21
N ASP A 11 -0.08 3.54 -9.43
CA ASP A 11 -1.05 4.28 -8.62
C ASP A 11 -2.47 4.27 -9.22
N ILE A 12 -2.61 4.05 -10.54
CA ILE A 12 -3.93 4.05 -11.23
C ILE A 12 -4.28 2.71 -11.87
N PHE A 13 -3.33 2.03 -12.51
CA PHE A 13 -3.66 0.89 -13.39
C PHE A 13 -3.49 -0.47 -12.70
N THR A 14 -2.46 -0.65 -11.88
CA THR A 14 -2.24 -1.85 -11.08
C THR A 14 -3.40 -2.17 -10.12
N PRO A 15 -4.03 -1.19 -9.42
CA PRO A 15 -5.20 -1.46 -8.59
C PRO A 15 -6.48 -1.84 -9.37
N ASN A 16 -6.47 -1.70 -10.70
CA ASN A 16 -7.60 -2.02 -11.58
C ASN A 16 -7.30 -3.21 -12.49
N ASP A 17 -6.22 -3.97 -12.22
CA ASP A 17 -5.80 -5.11 -13.06
C ASP A 17 -5.60 -4.71 -14.53
N GLU A 18 -5.03 -3.52 -14.74
CA GLU A 18 -4.76 -2.95 -16.07
C GLU A 18 -3.26 -2.71 -16.28
N ARG A 19 -2.75 -3.09 -17.44
CA ARG A 19 -1.38 -2.83 -17.90
C ARG A 19 -1.35 -1.64 -18.86
N LEU A 20 -0.54 -0.64 -18.54
CA LEU A 20 -0.31 0.56 -19.34
C LEU A 20 0.71 0.32 -20.45
N LEU A 21 0.27 0.36 -21.70
CA LEU A 21 1.13 0.12 -22.85
C LEU A 21 1.75 1.41 -23.38
N SER A 22 0.93 2.43 -23.61
CA SER A 22 1.36 3.73 -24.13
C SER A 22 0.71 4.89 -23.39
N ILE A 23 1.41 6.01 -23.32
CA ILE A 23 1.00 7.24 -22.66
C ILE A 23 1.43 8.42 -23.54
N VAL A 24 0.53 9.39 -23.72
CA VAL A 24 0.79 10.65 -24.43
C VAL A 24 0.31 11.82 -23.59
N ASN A 25 1.14 12.86 -23.48
CA ASN A 25 0.75 14.11 -22.83
C ASN A 25 0.03 15.01 -23.85
N VAL A 26 -1.22 15.38 -23.55
CA VAL A 26 -2.09 16.11 -24.50
C VAL A 26 -2.79 17.30 -23.86
N CYS A 27 -3.08 18.29 -24.71
CA CYS A 27 -4.00 19.39 -24.44
C CYS A 27 -5.23 19.27 -25.33
N LYS A 28 -6.41 19.69 -24.83
CA LYS A 28 -7.60 19.80 -25.68
C LYS A 28 -7.41 20.98 -26.65
N ALA A 29 -7.62 20.76 -27.95
CA ALA A 29 -7.51 21.81 -28.96
C ALA A 29 -8.39 23.03 -28.59
N GLY A 30 -7.83 24.24 -28.66
CA GLY A 30 -8.54 25.50 -28.43
C GLY A 30 -8.75 25.94 -26.96
N LYS A 31 -8.26 25.21 -25.94
CA LYS A 31 -8.35 25.63 -24.52
C LYS A 31 -6.98 25.92 -23.90
N LYS A 32 -6.82 27.07 -23.22
CA LYS A 32 -5.58 27.45 -22.50
C LYS A 32 -5.24 26.43 -21.39
N LYS A 33 -4.10 25.74 -21.56
CA LYS A 33 -3.22 25.08 -20.56
C LYS A 33 -3.90 24.24 -19.46
N LYS A 34 -4.62 23.17 -19.80
CA LYS A 34 -4.83 22.05 -18.86
C LYS A 34 -4.33 20.75 -19.49
N ASN A 35 -3.06 20.46 -19.25
CA ASN A 35 -2.40 19.23 -19.68
C ASN A 35 -3.08 18.03 -19.03
N CYS A 36 -3.32 16.99 -19.81
CA CYS A 36 -3.80 15.69 -19.33
C CYS A 36 -3.10 14.57 -20.10
N PHE A 37 -3.13 13.37 -19.55
CA PHE A 37 -2.52 12.21 -20.17
C PHE A 37 -3.59 11.32 -20.77
N LEU A 38 -3.38 10.84 -21.99
CA LEU A 38 -4.13 9.72 -22.54
C LEU A 38 -3.27 8.47 -22.40
N CYS A 39 -3.88 7.40 -21.93
CA CYS A 39 -3.24 6.14 -21.57
C CYS A 39 -3.94 5.01 -22.31
N ALA A 40 -3.20 4.21 -23.09
CA ALA A 40 -3.72 3.00 -23.71
C ALA A 40 -3.43 1.81 -22.79
N THR A 41 -4.47 1.13 -22.31
CA THR A 41 -4.37 0.07 -21.31
C THR A 41 -5.07 -1.21 -21.75
N VAL A 42 -4.61 -2.33 -21.18
CA VAL A 42 -5.14 -3.67 -21.43
C VAL A 42 -5.36 -4.36 -20.09
N THR A 43 -6.50 -5.02 -19.88
CA THR A 43 -6.74 -5.79 -18.65
C THR A 43 -5.86 -7.04 -18.59
N THR A 44 -5.38 -7.40 -17.40
CA THR A 44 -4.63 -8.64 -17.15
C THR A 44 -5.54 -9.87 -17.06
N GLU A 45 -6.80 -9.67 -16.66
CA GLU A 45 -7.82 -10.71 -16.62
C GLU A 45 -8.43 -11.01 -18.01
N ARG A 46 -8.85 -12.27 -18.21
CA ARG A 46 -9.57 -12.73 -19.41
C ARG A 46 -11.09 -12.61 -19.18
N PRO A 47 -11.87 -12.08 -20.14
CA PRO A 47 -11.47 -11.67 -21.50
C PRO A 47 -10.71 -10.34 -21.51
N VAL A 48 -9.68 -10.27 -22.36
CA VAL A 48 -8.81 -9.10 -22.48
C VAL A 48 -9.60 -7.91 -23.02
N GLN A 49 -9.67 -6.82 -22.24
CA GLN A 49 -10.32 -5.57 -22.62
C GLN A 49 -9.27 -4.48 -22.85
N VAL A 50 -9.39 -3.80 -23.98
CA VAL A 50 -8.52 -2.66 -24.33
C VAL A 50 -9.27 -1.35 -24.12
N LYS A 51 -8.65 -0.40 -23.41
CA LYS A 51 -9.24 0.89 -23.07
C LYS A 51 -8.28 2.05 -23.36
N VAL A 52 -8.84 3.20 -23.68
CA VAL A 52 -8.14 4.49 -23.70
C VAL A 52 -8.63 5.30 -22.52
N VAL A 53 -7.74 5.64 -21.59
CA VAL A 53 -8.05 6.28 -20.32
C VAL A 53 -7.44 7.67 -20.27
N LYS A 54 -8.26 8.67 -19.96
CA LYS A 54 -7.83 10.03 -19.71
C LYS A 54 -7.53 10.23 -18.22
N VAL A 55 -6.31 10.65 -17.92
CA VAL A 55 -5.80 10.90 -16.57
C VAL A 55 -5.43 12.38 -16.43
N LYS A 56 -5.76 12.99 -15.29
CA LYS A 56 -5.38 14.37 -15.00
C LYS A 56 -4.74 14.45 -13.61
N LYS A 57 -3.72 15.31 -13.48
CA LYS A 57 -3.14 15.67 -12.18
C LYS A 57 -4.18 16.46 -11.35
N SER A 58 -4.30 16.11 -10.08
CA SER A 58 -5.18 16.80 -9.13
C SER A 58 -4.66 18.20 -8.81
N ASP A 59 -5.58 19.14 -8.57
CA ASP A 59 -5.23 20.50 -8.16
C ASP A 59 -4.88 20.58 -6.65
N LYS A 60 -5.18 19.52 -5.86
CA LYS A 60 -5.00 19.43 -4.39
C LYS A 60 -3.91 18.44 -3.95
N GLY A 61 -2.81 18.33 -4.70
CA GLY A 61 -1.66 17.48 -4.34
C GLY A 61 -1.00 16.84 -5.56
N ASP A 62 0.04 16.03 -5.31
CA ASP A 62 0.84 15.40 -6.37
C ASP A 62 0.31 14.03 -6.82
N PHE A 63 -1.02 13.89 -6.88
CA PHE A 63 -1.67 12.63 -7.27
C PHE A 63 -2.43 12.77 -8.59
N TYR A 64 -2.51 11.66 -9.32
CA TYR A 64 -3.22 11.57 -10.59
C TYR A 64 -4.59 10.91 -10.40
N LYS A 65 -5.60 11.39 -11.13
CA LYS A 65 -6.96 10.82 -11.08
C LYS A 65 -7.44 10.43 -12.48
N ARG A 66 -8.03 9.23 -12.58
CA ARG A 66 -8.77 8.76 -13.74
C ARG A 66 -10.00 9.65 -13.96
N GLN A 67 -10.11 10.29 -15.12
CA GLN A 67 -11.20 11.20 -15.44
C GLN A 67 -12.27 10.51 -16.30
N ILE A 68 -11.85 9.87 -17.39
CA ILE A 68 -12.73 9.23 -18.36
C ILE A 68 -12.02 7.99 -18.89
N ALA A 69 -12.75 6.91 -19.15
CA ALA A 69 -12.25 5.72 -19.82
C ALA A 69 -13.17 5.37 -20.99
N TRP A 70 -12.60 5.16 -22.17
CA TRP A 70 -13.29 4.70 -23.37
C TRP A 70 -12.83 3.29 -23.69
N ALA A 71 -13.75 2.40 -24.06
CA ALA A 71 -13.36 1.11 -24.60
C ALA A 71 -12.83 1.30 -26.03
N LEU A 72 -11.72 0.66 -26.38
CA LEU A 72 -11.11 0.85 -27.70
C LEU A 72 -12.02 0.35 -28.83
N ARG A 73 -12.90 -0.61 -28.54
CA ARG A 73 -13.94 -1.11 -29.47
C ARG A 73 -14.93 -0.04 -29.94
N ASP A 74 -15.09 1.03 -29.17
CA ASP A 74 -16.00 2.13 -29.47
C ASP A 74 -15.33 3.22 -30.34
N LEU A 75 -14.01 3.10 -30.58
CA LEU A 75 -13.27 4.00 -31.46
C LEU A 75 -13.57 3.65 -32.92
N ALA A 76 -14.04 4.62 -33.69
CA ALA A 76 -14.34 4.45 -35.11
C ALA A 76 -13.17 4.91 -35.99
N VAL A 77 -12.61 6.08 -35.70
CA VAL A 77 -11.58 6.72 -36.54
C VAL A 77 -10.48 7.35 -35.68
N VAL A 78 -9.25 7.21 -36.14
CA VAL A 78 -8.07 7.96 -35.67
C VAL A 78 -7.59 8.85 -36.81
N ASP A 79 -7.73 10.16 -36.67
CA ASP A 79 -7.27 11.14 -37.67
C ASP A 79 -6.00 11.84 -37.17
N ALA A 80 -4.87 11.60 -37.83
CA ALA A 80 -3.58 12.21 -37.49
C ALA A 80 -3.34 13.59 -38.15
N LYS A 81 -4.39 14.16 -38.76
CA LYS A 81 -4.46 15.46 -39.44
C LYS A 81 -3.69 15.58 -40.74
N ASP A 82 -2.42 15.18 -40.74
CA ASP A 82 -1.57 15.27 -41.91
C ASP A 82 -0.55 14.13 -41.89
N ALA A 83 -0.47 13.37 -42.98
CA ALA A 83 0.40 12.21 -43.11
C ALA A 83 1.84 12.59 -43.49
N ILE A 84 2.04 13.80 -44.03
CA ILE A 84 3.30 14.26 -44.61
C ILE A 84 3.90 15.38 -43.75
N LYS A 85 3.07 16.32 -43.30
CA LYS A 85 3.51 17.44 -42.46
C LYS A 85 3.48 17.06 -40.98
N GLU A 86 4.61 17.23 -40.29
CA GLU A 86 4.68 17.01 -38.85
C GLU A 86 3.76 17.98 -38.09
N ASN A 87 2.71 17.44 -37.50
CA ASN A 87 1.77 18.16 -36.63
C ASN A 87 1.52 17.34 -35.35
N PRO A 88 1.61 17.91 -34.14
CA PRO A 88 1.25 17.22 -32.90
C PRO A 88 -0.26 17.01 -32.68
N GLU A 89 -1.13 17.53 -33.56
CA GLU A 89 -2.58 17.39 -33.45
C GLU A 89 -3.11 16.05 -33.99
N PHE A 90 -4.12 15.51 -33.33
CA PHE A 90 -4.87 14.33 -33.75
C PHE A 90 -6.27 14.29 -33.13
N ASP A 91 -7.20 13.62 -33.82
CA ASP A 91 -8.58 13.46 -33.38
C ASP A 91 -8.91 11.98 -33.15
N LEU A 92 -9.62 11.70 -32.05
CA LEU A 92 -10.18 10.38 -31.75
C LEU A 92 -11.70 10.42 -31.85
N HIS A 93 -12.26 9.62 -32.75
CA HIS A 93 -13.69 9.59 -33.04
C HIS A 93 -14.35 8.42 -32.31
N PHE A 94 -14.87 8.69 -31.12
CA PHE A 94 -15.80 7.79 -30.43
C PHE A 94 -17.24 8.20 -30.77
N GLU A 95 -18.18 8.16 -29.81
CA GLU A 95 -19.49 8.80 -29.93
C GLU A 95 -19.39 10.32 -30.18
N LYS A 96 -18.32 10.95 -29.68
CA LYS A 96 -17.99 12.36 -29.89
C LYS A 96 -16.56 12.48 -30.41
N ILE A 97 -16.30 13.52 -31.18
CA ILE A 97 -14.96 13.83 -31.70
C ILE A 97 -14.14 14.52 -30.59
N TYR A 98 -13.03 13.90 -30.21
CA TYR A 98 -12.09 14.44 -29.24
C TYR A 98 -10.82 14.91 -29.94
N LYS A 99 -10.64 16.24 -30.01
CA LYS A 99 -9.48 16.88 -30.62
C LYS A 99 -8.36 17.12 -29.61
N TRP A 100 -7.17 16.59 -29.90
CA TRP A 100 -6.02 16.60 -29.01
C TRP A 100 -4.79 17.19 -29.68
N VAL A 101 -3.95 17.83 -28.87
CA VAL A 101 -2.62 18.32 -29.26
C VAL A 101 -1.61 17.65 -28.34
N ALA A 102 -0.73 16.81 -28.89
CA ALA A 102 0.34 16.17 -28.14
C ALA A 102 1.46 17.16 -27.78
N SER A 103 2.27 16.83 -26.77
CA SER A 103 3.49 17.57 -26.42
C SER A 103 4.55 17.52 -27.52
N SER A 104 4.58 16.45 -28.34
CA SER A 104 5.47 16.31 -29.49
C SER A 104 4.86 15.42 -30.57
N THR A 105 5.29 15.60 -31.82
CA THR A 105 4.90 14.74 -32.95
C THR A 105 5.37 13.30 -32.74
N ALA A 106 6.55 13.09 -32.14
CA ALA A 106 7.05 11.76 -31.80
C ALA A 106 6.15 11.01 -30.80
N GLU A 107 5.70 11.69 -29.73
CA GLU A 107 4.76 11.10 -28.77
C GLU A 107 3.39 10.81 -29.40
N LYS A 108 2.90 11.68 -30.30
CA LYS A 108 1.68 11.44 -31.08
C LYS A 108 1.80 10.14 -31.89
N ASN A 109 2.87 10.04 -32.69
CA ASN A 109 3.09 8.92 -33.60
C ASN A 109 3.23 7.60 -32.82
N ALA A 110 4.01 7.59 -31.74
CA ALA A 110 4.15 6.41 -30.89
C ALA A 110 2.81 5.97 -30.25
N PHE A 111 1.95 6.92 -29.88
CA PHE A 111 0.63 6.62 -29.33
C PHE A 111 -0.32 6.06 -30.40
N ILE A 112 -0.34 6.63 -31.61
CA ILE A 112 -1.15 6.14 -32.73
C ILE A 112 -0.71 4.75 -33.17
N SER A 113 0.59 4.50 -33.33
CA SER A 113 1.10 3.15 -33.64
C SER A 113 0.73 2.14 -32.55
N CYS A 114 0.72 2.54 -31.27
CA CYS A 114 0.27 1.65 -30.20
C CYS A 114 -1.23 1.31 -30.32
N ILE A 115 -2.08 2.30 -30.63
CA ILE A 115 -3.51 2.06 -30.87
C ILE A 115 -3.72 1.13 -32.07
N TRP A 116 -2.96 1.31 -33.15
CA TRP A 116 -3.01 0.43 -34.32
C TRP A 116 -2.62 -1.01 -33.99
N LYS A 117 -1.50 -1.22 -33.28
CA LYS A 117 -1.08 -2.56 -32.82
C LYS A 117 -2.13 -3.22 -31.92
N LEU A 118 -2.78 -2.44 -31.06
CA LEU A 118 -3.87 -2.92 -30.21
C LEU A 118 -5.13 -3.30 -31.00
N ASN A 119 -5.44 -2.54 -32.05
CA ASN A 119 -6.53 -2.84 -32.97
C ASN A 119 -6.30 -4.18 -33.68
N GLN A 120 -5.11 -4.39 -34.26
CA GLN A 120 -4.78 -5.66 -34.94
C GLN A 120 -4.81 -6.86 -34.01
N ARG A 121 -4.38 -6.68 -32.74
CA ARG A 121 -4.21 -7.79 -31.80
C ARG A 121 -5.49 -8.22 -31.08
N TYR A 122 -6.37 -7.29 -30.74
CA TYR A 122 -7.48 -7.54 -29.82
C TYR A 122 -8.87 -7.21 -30.36
N LEU A 123 -8.98 -6.53 -31.50
CA LEU A 123 -10.25 -6.07 -32.05
C LEU A 123 -10.55 -6.78 -33.38
N ARG A 124 -11.79 -7.29 -33.51
CA ARG A 124 -12.29 -7.84 -34.78
C ARG A 124 -12.82 -6.75 -35.72
N LYS A 125 -13.27 -5.63 -35.16
CA LYS A 125 -13.71 -4.44 -35.91
C LYS A 125 -12.48 -3.59 -36.23
N LYS A 126 -12.23 -3.33 -37.51
CA LYS A 126 -11.15 -2.44 -37.94
C LYS A 126 -11.52 -0.98 -37.64
N ILE A 127 -10.63 -0.29 -36.92
CA ILE A 127 -10.63 1.17 -36.75
C ILE A 127 -10.01 1.79 -38.00
N ASP A 128 -10.57 2.88 -38.51
CA ASP A 128 -10.03 3.60 -39.67
C ASP A 128 -8.94 4.58 -39.23
N PHE A 129 -7.77 4.48 -39.87
CA PHE A 129 -6.63 5.39 -39.63
C PHE A 129 -6.52 6.34 -40.81
N VAL A 130 -6.81 7.62 -40.58
CA VAL A 130 -6.88 8.67 -41.61
C VAL A 130 -5.73 9.65 -41.41
N ASN A 131 -5.09 10.07 -42.51
CA ASN A 131 -3.94 10.98 -42.49
C ASN A 131 -2.77 10.50 -41.62
N VAL A 132 -2.60 9.18 -41.45
CA VAL A 132 -1.48 8.56 -40.74
C VAL A 132 -0.43 8.14 -41.76
N SER A 133 0.85 8.44 -41.49
CA SER A 133 1.96 7.98 -42.34
C SER A 133 2.00 6.45 -42.40
N SER A 134 2.14 5.88 -43.60
CA SER A 134 2.19 4.42 -43.83
C SER A 134 3.33 3.76 -43.06
N GLN A 135 4.46 4.46 -42.89
CA GLN A 135 5.61 4.00 -42.11
C GLN A 135 5.27 3.70 -40.63
N LEU A 136 4.24 4.36 -40.07
CA LEU A 136 3.78 4.10 -38.70
C LEU A 136 2.91 2.84 -38.58
N LEU A 137 2.44 2.31 -39.71
CA LEU A 137 1.54 1.18 -39.86
C LEU A 137 2.23 -0.07 -40.44
N GLU A 138 3.50 0.04 -40.85
CA GLU A 138 4.22 -0.98 -41.64
C GLU A 138 5.13 -1.92 -40.83
N GLU A 139 5.21 -1.82 -39.50
CA GLU A 139 6.13 -2.63 -38.68
C GLU A 139 5.77 -4.15 -38.58
N SER A 140 4.95 -4.68 -39.48
CA SER A 140 4.66 -6.12 -39.56
C SER A 140 4.09 -6.54 -40.93
N VAL A 141 4.94 -6.64 -41.95
CA VAL A 141 4.77 -7.56 -43.09
C VAL A 141 6.15 -8.10 -43.48
N PRO A 142 6.39 -9.42 -43.59
CA PRO A 142 7.55 -9.95 -44.28
C PRO A 142 7.45 -9.53 -45.75
N SER A 143 8.50 -8.86 -46.23
CA SER A 143 8.65 -8.48 -47.63
C SER A 143 8.62 -9.73 -48.51
N GLY A 144 7.55 -9.89 -49.28
CA GLY A 144 7.46 -10.79 -50.42
C GLY A 144 7.27 -9.96 -51.66
N GLU A 145 8.36 -9.50 -52.26
CA GLU A 145 8.37 -9.11 -53.65
C GLU A 145 8.11 -10.37 -54.47
N ASN A 146 6.92 -10.46 -55.07
CA ASN A 146 6.69 -11.31 -56.23
C ASN A 146 5.89 -10.48 -57.23
N GLN A 147 6.59 -9.94 -58.22
CA GLN A 147 6.01 -9.67 -59.51
C GLN A 147 5.40 -10.99 -59.99
N SER A 148 4.08 -10.99 -60.18
CA SER A 148 3.38 -12.06 -60.87
C SER A 148 3.89 -12.11 -62.32
N VAL A 149 4.89 -12.94 -62.57
CA VAL A 149 5.15 -13.47 -63.90
C VAL A 149 4.05 -14.49 -64.15
N THR A 150 3.15 -14.14 -65.05
CA THR A 150 2.13 -15.01 -65.61
C THR A 150 2.82 -16.23 -66.24
N GLY A 151 2.72 -17.38 -65.58
CA GLY A 151 2.92 -18.67 -66.22
C GLY A 151 1.67 -18.99 -67.03
N GLY A 152 1.72 -18.69 -68.32
CA GLY A 152 0.83 -19.31 -69.30
C GLY A 152 1.44 -20.63 -69.71
N ASP A 153 0.75 -21.72 -69.41
CA ASP A 153 0.94 -23.01 -70.06
C ASP A 153 0.75 -22.84 -71.56
N GLU A 154 1.78 -23.13 -72.36
CA GLU A 154 1.62 -23.49 -73.76
C GLU A 154 2.27 -24.86 -74.00
N GLU A 155 1.54 -25.90 -73.61
CA GLU A 155 1.51 -27.11 -74.43
C GLU A 155 0.42 -26.90 -75.50
N ALA A 156 0.82 -26.34 -76.64
CA ALA A 156 0.03 -26.33 -77.86
C ALA A 156 0.94 -26.67 -79.04
N VAL A 157 0.98 -27.96 -79.33
CA VAL A 157 1.00 -28.58 -80.66
C VAL A 157 1.22 -27.63 -81.85
N ASP A 158 2.39 -27.77 -82.49
CA ASP A 158 2.65 -27.70 -83.94
C ASP A 158 1.63 -26.89 -84.78
N GLU A 159 1.59 -25.57 -84.55
CA GLU A 159 0.95 -24.61 -85.44
C GLU A 159 2.06 -23.94 -86.26
N TYR A 160 1.93 -23.97 -87.60
CA TYR A 160 2.94 -23.40 -88.50
C TYR A 160 3.12 -21.91 -88.19
N GLN A 161 4.25 -21.57 -87.57
CA GLN A 161 4.57 -20.20 -87.20
C GLN A 161 5.06 -19.46 -88.45
N GLU A 162 4.27 -18.49 -88.94
CA GLU A 162 4.70 -17.61 -90.02
C GLU A 162 5.97 -16.86 -89.58
N LEU A 163 6.99 -16.86 -90.45
CA LEU A 163 8.26 -16.18 -90.23
C LEU A 163 7.97 -14.73 -89.83
N ASN A 164 8.55 -14.28 -88.72
CA ASN A 164 8.35 -12.89 -88.34
C ASN A 164 9.04 -12.00 -89.39
N ALA A 165 8.55 -10.77 -89.60
CA ALA A 165 9.07 -9.86 -90.63
C ALA A 165 10.58 -9.58 -90.53
N ARG A 166 11.20 -9.92 -89.40
CA ARG A 166 12.63 -9.81 -89.14
C ARG A 166 13.39 -11.04 -89.63
N GLU A 167 12.87 -12.24 -89.37
CA GLU A 167 13.36 -13.51 -89.91
C GLU A 167 13.23 -13.55 -91.44
N GLU A 168 12.11 -13.06 -91.98
CA GLU A 168 11.93 -12.93 -93.43
C GLU A 168 13.00 -12.01 -94.04
N GLN A 169 13.26 -10.87 -93.40
CA GLN A 169 14.30 -9.92 -93.83
C GLN A 169 15.72 -10.50 -93.68
N ASP A 170 16.01 -11.25 -92.62
CA ASP A 170 17.31 -11.88 -92.42
C ASP A 170 17.55 -13.03 -93.41
N ILE A 171 16.50 -13.79 -93.76
CA ILE A 171 16.55 -14.81 -94.83
C ILE A 171 16.75 -14.14 -96.19
N GLU A 172 16.09 -13.01 -96.45
CA GLU A 172 16.24 -12.23 -97.67
C GLU A 172 17.68 -11.69 -97.81
N ILE A 173 18.26 -11.15 -96.73
CA ILE A 173 19.66 -10.70 -96.69
C ILE A 173 20.63 -11.88 -96.88
N MET A 174 20.36 -13.04 -96.27
CA MET A 174 21.15 -14.26 -96.44
C MET A 174 21.11 -14.77 -97.89
N MET A 175 19.95 -14.64 -98.54
CA MET A 175 19.75 -14.98 -99.95
C MET A 175 20.44 -14.00 -100.90
N GLU A 176 20.45 -12.70 -100.59
CA GLU A 176 21.16 -11.67 -101.36
C GLU A 176 22.69 -11.86 -101.34
N GLY A 177 23.25 -12.37 -100.24
CA GLY A 177 24.69 -12.63 -100.11
C GLY A 177 25.24 -13.83 -100.90
N CYS A 178 24.38 -14.60 -101.57
CA CYS A 178 24.73 -15.84 -102.27
C CYS A 178 24.61 -15.72 -103.79
N GLU A 179 25.57 -15.04 -104.43
CA GLU A 179 25.63 -14.80 -105.89
C GLU A 179 25.67 -16.08 -106.78
N TYR A 180 25.74 -17.29 -106.19
CA TYR A 180 25.74 -18.58 -106.90
C TYR A 180 24.39 -19.31 -106.92
N ALA A 181 23.35 -18.79 -106.26
CA ALA A 181 22.06 -19.49 -106.10
C ALA A 181 21.33 -19.80 -107.42
N ILE A 182 21.59 -19.03 -108.49
CA ILE A 182 20.90 -19.18 -109.77
C ILE A 182 21.59 -20.21 -110.70
N SER A 183 22.85 -20.58 -110.44
CA SER A 183 23.63 -21.46 -111.34
C SER A 183 24.03 -22.81 -110.76
N ASN A 184 24.03 -23.00 -109.42
CA ASN A 184 24.28 -24.31 -108.81
C ASN A 184 23.62 -24.46 -107.43
N ALA A 185 22.36 -24.91 -107.41
CA ALA A 185 21.56 -25.09 -106.19
C ALA A 185 22.15 -26.11 -105.20
N GLU A 186 22.90 -27.10 -105.69
CA GLU A 186 23.54 -28.14 -104.87
C GLU A 186 24.66 -27.55 -104.00
N ALA A 187 25.49 -26.68 -104.58
CA ALA A 187 26.56 -25.99 -103.85
C ALA A 187 26.03 -25.00 -102.79
N PHE A 188 24.86 -24.38 -103.05
CA PHE A 188 24.19 -23.51 -102.08
C PHE A 188 23.60 -24.31 -100.91
N ALA A 189 22.93 -25.43 -101.18
CA ALA A 189 22.41 -26.32 -100.15
C ALA A 189 23.53 -26.90 -99.26
N GLU A 190 24.68 -27.27 -99.83
CA GLU A 190 25.84 -27.71 -99.05
C GLU A 190 26.40 -26.60 -98.15
N ARG A 191 26.45 -25.36 -98.63
CA ARG A 191 26.94 -24.23 -97.82
C ARG A 191 26.00 -23.94 -96.66
N LEU A 192 24.69 -23.93 -96.91
CA LEU A 192 23.67 -23.71 -95.89
C LEU A 192 23.64 -24.86 -94.87
N SER A 193 23.82 -26.11 -95.32
CA SER A 193 23.99 -27.27 -94.45
C SER A 193 25.25 -27.17 -93.57
N ARG A 194 26.36 -26.66 -94.12
CA ARG A 194 27.60 -26.46 -93.36
C ARG A 194 27.47 -25.33 -92.33
N GLU A 195 26.81 -24.23 -92.69
CA GLU A 195 26.52 -23.12 -91.77
C GLU A 195 25.53 -23.53 -90.68
N LEU A 196 24.48 -24.30 -91.01
CA LEU A 196 23.55 -24.90 -90.04
C LEU A 196 24.30 -25.82 -89.07
N GLN A 197 25.20 -26.68 -89.56
CA GLN A 197 25.97 -27.59 -88.71
C GLN A 197 26.90 -26.85 -87.73
N VAL A 198 27.48 -25.72 -88.14
CA VAL A 198 28.28 -24.86 -87.25
C VAL A 198 27.38 -24.19 -86.20
N LEU A 199 26.19 -23.73 -86.60
CA LEU A 199 25.23 -23.08 -85.72
C LEU A 199 24.64 -24.07 -84.71
N ASP A 200 24.31 -25.29 -85.14
CA ASP A 200 23.89 -26.39 -84.26
C ASP A 200 25.00 -26.74 -83.26
N GLY A 201 26.26 -26.77 -83.70
CA GLY A 201 27.41 -26.95 -82.81
C GLY A 201 27.54 -25.86 -81.75
N ALA A 202 27.33 -24.59 -82.13
CA ALA A 202 27.37 -23.45 -81.22
C ALA A 202 26.16 -23.42 -80.26
N ASN A 203 24.99 -23.83 -80.75
CA ASN A 203 23.76 -23.93 -79.95
C ASN A 203 23.89 -25.03 -78.89
N ILE A 204 24.37 -26.22 -79.28
CA ILE A 204 24.66 -27.32 -78.34
C ILE A 204 25.66 -26.87 -77.27
N GLN A 205 26.74 -26.15 -77.64
CA GLN A 205 27.70 -25.65 -76.66
C GLN A 205 27.11 -24.61 -75.71
N SER A 206 26.25 -23.71 -76.19
CA SER A 206 25.59 -22.70 -75.36
C SER A 206 24.58 -23.35 -74.40
N ILE A 207 23.81 -24.32 -74.88
CA ILE A 207 22.89 -25.11 -74.06
C ILE A 207 23.68 -25.90 -73.00
N MET A 208 24.76 -26.60 -73.38
CA MET A 208 25.62 -27.33 -72.44
C MET A 208 26.32 -26.42 -71.42
N ALA A 209 26.72 -25.21 -71.81
CA ALA A 209 27.30 -24.24 -70.88
C ALA A 209 26.26 -23.74 -69.87
N SER A 210 25.05 -23.43 -70.33
CA SER A 210 23.94 -23.01 -69.47
C SER A 210 23.54 -24.12 -68.49
N GLU A 211 23.48 -25.38 -68.92
CA GLU A 211 23.18 -26.54 -68.06
C GLU A 211 24.20 -26.71 -66.93
N LYS A 212 25.50 -26.56 -67.24
CA LYS A 212 26.56 -26.60 -66.21
C LYS A 212 26.41 -25.47 -65.20
N GLN A 213 26.05 -24.28 -65.67
CA GLN A 213 25.90 -23.09 -64.83
C GLN A 213 24.66 -23.18 -63.93
N VAL A 214 23.55 -23.71 -64.44
CA VAL A 214 22.35 -24.04 -63.66
C VAL A 214 22.65 -25.09 -62.60
N ASN A 215 23.41 -26.15 -62.93
CA ASN A 215 23.81 -27.17 -61.96
C ASN A 215 24.70 -26.60 -60.83
N ILE A 216 25.58 -25.64 -61.13
CA ILE A 216 26.39 -24.97 -60.10
C ILE A 216 25.49 -24.12 -59.21
N LEU A 217 24.55 -23.37 -59.79
CA LEU A 217 23.60 -22.56 -59.04
C LEU A 217 22.74 -23.42 -58.11
N MET A 218 22.27 -24.58 -58.60
CA MET A 218 21.49 -25.53 -57.80
C MET A 218 22.28 -26.04 -56.60
N LYS A 219 23.57 -26.35 -56.77
CA LYS A 219 24.46 -26.75 -55.66
C LYS A 219 24.68 -25.63 -54.64
N LEU A 220 24.85 -24.40 -55.10
CA LEU A 220 25.00 -23.24 -54.20
C LEU A 220 23.71 -22.98 -53.42
N LEU A 221 22.54 -23.20 -54.03
CA LEU A 221 21.24 -23.15 -53.36
C LEU A 221 21.09 -24.25 -52.31
N ASP A 222 21.51 -25.48 -52.62
CA ASP A 222 21.51 -26.58 -51.64
C ASP A 222 22.46 -26.32 -50.46
N GLU A 223 23.63 -25.73 -50.70
CA GLU A 223 24.54 -25.30 -49.64
C GLU A 223 23.94 -24.16 -48.80
N ALA A 224 23.32 -23.17 -49.43
CA ALA A 224 22.64 -22.10 -48.74
C ALA A 224 21.47 -22.61 -47.88
N LEU A 225 20.68 -23.57 -48.40
CA LEU A 225 19.61 -24.23 -47.65
C LEU A 225 20.17 -24.97 -46.42
N LYS A 226 21.27 -25.72 -46.57
CA LYS A 226 21.92 -26.38 -45.43
C LYS A 226 22.42 -25.40 -44.37
N GLU A 227 22.95 -24.25 -44.77
CA GLU A 227 23.37 -23.21 -43.82
C GLU A 227 22.16 -22.59 -43.10
N VAL A 228 21.04 -22.40 -43.81
CA VAL A 228 19.77 -21.96 -43.19
C VAL A 228 19.27 -22.98 -42.17
N ASP A 229 19.27 -24.27 -42.50
CA ASP A 229 18.87 -25.34 -41.58
C ASP A 229 19.75 -25.36 -40.31
N GLN A 230 21.06 -25.14 -40.46
CA GLN A 230 21.98 -25.03 -39.32
C GLN A 230 21.67 -23.80 -38.44
N ILE A 231 21.31 -22.68 -39.05
CA ILE A 231 20.92 -21.47 -38.31
C ILE A 231 19.60 -21.70 -37.58
N GLU A 232 18.63 -22.35 -38.22
CA GLU A 232 17.36 -22.70 -37.59
C GLU A 232 17.57 -23.58 -36.36
N LEU A 233 18.38 -24.64 -36.48
CA LEU A 233 18.73 -25.50 -35.34
C LEU A 233 19.40 -24.73 -34.20
N LYS A 234 20.32 -23.81 -34.50
CA LYS A 234 20.97 -22.97 -33.49
C LYS A 234 19.95 -22.03 -32.83
N LEU A 235 19.05 -21.42 -33.59
CA LEU A 235 17.99 -20.56 -33.05
C LEU A 235 17.05 -21.34 -32.13
N SER A 236 16.63 -22.55 -32.52
CA SER A 236 15.81 -23.41 -31.66
C SER A 236 16.52 -23.75 -30.35
N SER A 237 17.83 -24.03 -30.40
CA SER A 237 18.63 -24.30 -29.19
C SER A 237 18.71 -23.09 -28.25
N TYR A 238 18.82 -21.88 -28.80
CA TYR A 238 18.82 -20.66 -28.01
C TYR A 238 17.43 -20.36 -27.42
N GLU A 239 16.37 -20.61 -28.17
CA GLU A 239 15.00 -20.44 -27.69
C GLU A 239 14.69 -21.38 -26.52
N GLU A 240 15.13 -22.64 -26.59
CA GLU A 240 14.97 -23.60 -25.51
C GLU A 240 15.74 -23.18 -24.24
N MET A 241 16.99 -22.72 -24.38
CA MET A 241 17.74 -22.16 -23.25
C MET A 241 17.08 -20.92 -22.66
N LEU A 242 16.59 -20.00 -23.49
CA LEU A 242 15.90 -18.79 -23.03
C LEU A 242 14.60 -19.13 -22.30
N GLN A 243 13.87 -20.13 -22.77
CA GLN A 243 12.66 -20.61 -22.11
C GLN A 243 12.97 -21.22 -20.73
N SER A 244 14.03 -22.02 -20.63
CA SER A 244 14.50 -22.58 -19.35
C SER A 244 14.92 -21.48 -18.36
N VAL A 245 15.70 -20.50 -18.81
CA VAL A 245 16.13 -19.36 -17.98
C VAL A 245 14.93 -18.53 -17.52
N LYS A 246 13.95 -18.33 -18.40
CA LYS A 246 12.71 -17.61 -18.05
C LYS A 246 11.93 -18.32 -16.96
N GLU A 247 11.76 -19.65 -17.07
CA GLU A 247 11.07 -20.45 -16.06
C GLU A 247 11.78 -20.38 -14.70
N GLN A 248 13.12 -20.46 -14.69
CA GLN A 248 13.91 -20.27 -13.46
C GLN A 248 13.74 -18.86 -12.89
N MET A 249 13.72 -17.82 -13.73
CA MET A 249 13.55 -16.45 -13.30
C MET A 249 12.14 -16.18 -12.73
N ASP A 250 11.10 -16.79 -13.32
CA ASP A 250 9.74 -16.72 -12.80
C ASP A 250 9.64 -17.39 -11.42
N GLN A 251 10.26 -18.57 -11.24
CA GLN A 251 10.34 -19.24 -9.93
C GLN A 251 11.08 -18.40 -8.88
N ILE A 252 12.21 -17.79 -9.24
CA ILE A 252 12.96 -16.89 -8.35
C ILE A 252 12.12 -15.66 -8.00
N SER A 253 11.39 -15.09 -8.97
CA SER A 253 10.53 -13.94 -8.75
C SER A 253 9.39 -14.26 -7.77
N GLU A 254 8.74 -15.41 -7.94
CA GLU A 254 7.69 -15.87 -7.02
C GLU A 254 8.25 -16.13 -5.61
N SER A 255 9.39 -16.81 -5.53
CA SER A 255 10.10 -17.04 -4.26
C SER A 255 10.44 -15.73 -3.54
N ASN A 256 11.01 -14.76 -4.27
CA ASN A 256 11.31 -13.44 -3.73
C ASN A 256 10.04 -12.70 -3.29
N HIS A 257 8.94 -12.80 -4.04
CA HIS A 257 7.68 -12.21 -3.64
C HIS A 257 7.17 -12.78 -2.30
N LEU A 258 7.24 -14.10 -2.12
CA LEU A 258 6.89 -14.77 -0.87
C LEU A 258 7.80 -14.34 0.28
N ILE A 259 9.11 -14.21 0.03
CA ILE A 259 10.07 -13.71 1.03
C ILE A 259 9.74 -12.27 1.43
N HIS A 260 9.46 -11.39 0.47
CA HIS A 260 9.07 -10.01 0.76
C HIS A 260 7.75 -9.93 1.54
N LEU A 261 6.77 -10.76 1.19
CA LEU A 261 5.51 -10.85 1.92
C LEU A 261 5.73 -11.34 3.36
N SER A 262 6.52 -12.40 3.52
CA SER A 262 6.90 -12.93 4.84
C SER A 262 7.62 -11.88 5.68
N ASN A 263 8.61 -11.19 5.12
CA ASN A 263 9.33 -10.11 5.80
C ASN A 263 8.41 -8.96 6.21
N THR A 264 7.49 -8.56 5.33
CA THR A 264 6.50 -7.52 5.64
C THR A 264 5.58 -7.95 6.78
N ASN A 265 5.13 -9.21 6.77
CA ASN A 265 4.30 -9.76 7.82
C ASN A 265 5.07 -9.86 9.14
N ASN A 266 6.34 -10.27 9.11
CA ASN A 266 7.20 -10.35 10.29
C ASN A 266 7.43 -8.98 10.92
N VAL A 267 7.64 -7.93 10.13
CA VAL A 267 7.78 -6.55 10.64
C VAL A 267 6.49 -6.06 11.29
N LYS A 268 5.33 -6.33 10.66
CA LYS A 268 4.03 -5.99 11.25
C LYS A 268 3.78 -6.76 12.54
N LEU A 269 4.06 -8.05 12.55
CA LEU A 269 3.91 -8.90 13.73
C LEU A 269 4.83 -8.43 14.86
N LEU A 270 6.08 -8.10 14.56
CA LEU A 270 7.01 -7.53 15.52
C LEU A 270 6.47 -6.24 16.12
N SER A 271 5.94 -5.33 15.29
CA SER A 271 5.36 -4.07 15.79
C SER A 271 4.15 -4.28 16.71
N GLU A 272 3.34 -5.32 16.45
CA GLU A 272 2.22 -5.69 17.31
C GLU A 272 2.68 -6.30 18.64
N ILE A 273 3.70 -7.17 18.59
CA ILE A 273 4.31 -7.76 19.79
C ILE A 273 4.98 -6.67 20.63
N GLU A 274 5.75 -5.77 20.02
CA GLU A 274 6.38 -4.63 20.71
C GLU A 274 5.34 -3.73 21.37
N PHE A 275 4.22 -3.46 20.68
CA PHE A 275 3.11 -2.72 21.28
C PHE A 275 2.59 -3.42 22.54
N LEU A 276 2.28 -4.72 22.47
CA LEU A 276 1.77 -5.47 23.61
C LEU A 276 2.79 -5.53 24.75
N VAL A 277 4.05 -5.85 24.47
CA VAL A 277 5.10 -5.96 25.49
C VAL A 277 5.35 -4.62 26.20
N ASN A 278 5.36 -3.51 25.45
CA ASN A 278 5.64 -2.20 26.03
C ASN A 278 4.49 -1.66 26.89
N HIS A 279 3.24 -2.07 26.63
CA HIS A 279 2.06 -1.53 27.29
C HIS A 279 1.41 -2.48 28.30
N MET A 280 1.57 -3.80 28.13
CA MET A 280 1.00 -4.85 28.99
C MET A 280 2.03 -5.48 29.95
N ASP A 281 3.20 -4.87 30.12
CA ASP A 281 4.19 -5.29 31.11
C ASP A 281 4.24 -4.32 32.30
N LEU A 282 4.25 -4.90 33.51
CA LEU A 282 4.39 -4.15 34.74
C LEU A 282 5.70 -4.58 35.40
N ALA A 283 6.59 -3.62 35.64
CA ALA A 283 7.92 -3.91 36.17
C ALA A 283 7.83 -4.71 37.48
N LYS A 284 8.73 -5.69 37.63
CA LYS A 284 8.77 -6.58 38.83
C LYS A 284 8.87 -5.81 40.15
N GLY A 285 9.49 -4.63 40.14
CA GLY A 285 9.55 -3.73 41.29
C GLY A 285 8.17 -3.19 41.70
N HIS A 286 7.34 -2.79 40.73
CA HIS A 286 5.97 -2.33 40.99
C HIS A 286 5.08 -3.47 41.51
N ILE A 287 5.21 -4.68 40.95
CA ILE A 287 4.49 -5.86 41.45
C ILE A 287 4.83 -6.12 42.93
N LYS A 288 6.12 -6.11 43.30
CA LYS A 288 6.56 -6.29 44.69
C LYS A 288 6.06 -5.17 45.61
N ALA A 289 6.09 -3.92 45.14
CA ALA A 289 5.57 -2.78 45.92
C ALA A 289 4.08 -2.95 46.24
N LEU A 290 3.26 -3.39 45.27
CA LEU A 290 1.83 -3.62 45.50
C LEU A 290 1.57 -4.81 46.46
N GLN A 291 2.32 -5.90 46.32
CA GLN A 291 2.12 -7.11 47.13
C GLN A 291 2.66 -6.96 48.56
N GLU A 292 3.89 -6.46 48.71
CA GLU A 292 4.66 -6.49 49.96
C GLU A 292 5.09 -5.11 50.45
N GLY A 293 4.91 -4.04 49.66
CA GLY A 293 5.42 -2.70 49.99
C GLY A 293 4.84 -2.14 51.28
N ASP A 294 5.70 -1.64 52.16
CA ASP A 294 5.29 -1.11 53.47
C ASP A 294 4.40 0.13 53.31
N LEU A 295 3.23 0.12 53.95
CA LEU A 295 2.28 1.24 53.94
C LEU A 295 2.43 2.17 55.15
N SER A 296 3.38 1.90 56.06
CA SER A 296 3.63 2.74 57.23
C SER A 296 4.72 3.80 57.00
N SER A 297 5.71 3.51 56.14
CA SER A 297 6.77 4.46 55.78
C SER A 297 6.41 5.36 54.60
N SER A 298 6.86 6.62 54.63
CA SER A 298 6.63 7.58 53.54
C SER A 298 7.16 7.09 52.19
N ARG A 299 8.35 6.47 52.20
CA ARG A 299 8.98 5.90 51.00
C ARG A 299 8.19 4.71 50.45
N GLY A 300 7.62 3.88 51.33
CA GLY A 300 6.79 2.75 50.92
C GLY A 300 5.46 3.21 50.34
N ILE A 301 4.82 4.23 50.91
CA ILE A 301 3.60 4.85 50.38
C ILE A 301 3.85 5.43 48.98
N GLU A 302 4.95 6.16 48.78
CA GLU A 302 5.31 6.69 47.44
C GLU A 302 5.56 5.57 46.43
N ALA A 303 6.28 4.51 46.82
CA ALA A 303 6.54 3.36 45.95
C ALA A 303 5.24 2.64 45.56
N CYS A 304 4.32 2.45 46.51
CA CYS A 304 3.00 1.88 46.27
C CYS A 304 2.15 2.78 45.38
N THR A 305 2.21 4.11 45.56
CA THR A 305 1.47 5.07 44.72
C THR A 305 1.94 5.01 43.27
N ASN A 306 3.26 5.09 43.04
CA ASN A 306 3.83 4.98 41.70
C ASN A 306 3.52 3.63 41.05
N ALA A 307 3.51 2.53 41.82
CA ALA A 307 3.14 1.21 41.32
C ALA A 307 1.65 1.09 41.00
N ALA A 308 0.79 1.75 41.78
CA ALA A 308 -0.66 1.75 41.59
C ALA A 308 -1.06 2.58 40.35
N ASP A 309 -0.37 3.70 40.10
CA ASP A 309 -0.52 4.51 38.89
C ASP A 309 -0.04 3.74 37.65
N ALA A 310 1.13 3.09 37.73
CA ALA A 310 1.64 2.26 36.63
C ALA A 310 0.69 1.10 36.31
N LEU A 311 0.11 0.45 37.32
CA LEU A 311 -0.91 -0.59 37.13
C LEU A 311 -2.15 -0.06 36.41
N LEU A 312 -2.67 1.11 36.80
CA LEU A 312 -3.81 1.73 36.12
C LEU A 312 -3.49 2.09 34.67
N GLN A 313 -2.29 2.59 34.41
CA GLN A 313 -1.84 2.89 33.05
C GLN A 313 -1.84 1.64 32.18
N CYS A 314 -1.30 0.52 32.66
CA CYS A 314 -1.31 -0.77 31.96
C CYS A 314 -2.72 -1.33 31.74
N MET A 315 -3.63 -1.14 32.70
CA MET A 315 -5.02 -1.62 32.58
C MET A 315 -5.88 -0.79 31.62
N ASN A 316 -5.59 0.50 31.48
CA ASN A 316 -6.38 1.43 30.66
C ASN A 316 -5.83 1.64 29.24
N VAL A 317 -4.86 0.82 28.82
CA VAL A 317 -4.32 0.88 27.46
C VAL A 317 -5.42 0.54 26.46
N ALA A 318 -5.61 1.40 25.46
CA ALA A 318 -6.53 1.13 24.35
C ALA A 318 -5.97 0.00 23.48
N LEU A 319 -6.50 -1.21 23.67
CA LEU A 319 -6.12 -2.39 22.89
C LEU A 319 -6.57 -2.24 21.44
N ARG A 320 -5.76 -2.76 20.51
CA ARG A 320 -6.12 -2.75 19.08
C ARG A 320 -7.15 -3.84 18.81
N PRO A 321 -7.98 -3.70 17.76
CA PRO A 321 -8.95 -4.72 17.38
C PRO A 321 -8.28 -6.09 17.23
N GLY A 322 -8.80 -7.09 17.93
CA GLY A 322 -8.29 -8.47 17.92
C GLY A 322 -7.33 -8.81 19.07
N HIS A 323 -6.74 -7.83 19.77
CA HIS A 323 -5.91 -8.11 20.95
C HIS A 323 -6.72 -8.76 22.08
N ASP A 324 -8.01 -8.41 22.23
CA ASP A 324 -8.90 -9.01 23.22
C ASP A 324 -9.19 -10.50 22.99
N MET A 325 -8.93 -11.01 21.78
CA MET A 325 -9.07 -12.44 21.46
C MET A 325 -7.84 -13.26 21.83
N LEU A 326 -6.73 -12.61 22.22
CA LEU A 326 -5.50 -13.29 22.59
C LEU A 326 -5.59 -13.74 24.04
N LEU A 327 -5.52 -15.05 24.27
CA LEU A 327 -5.52 -15.66 25.61
C LEU A 327 -4.47 -15.04 26.54
N ALA A 328 -3.28 -14.71 26.02
CA ALA A 328 -2.22 -14.08 26.81
C ALA A 328 -2.60 -12.68 27.32
N VAL A 329 -3.33 -11.90 26.51
CA VAL A 329 -3.81 -10.56 26.88
C VAL A 329 -4.90 -10.69 27.94
N GLU A 330 -5.85 -11.60 27.76
CA GLU A 330 -6.91 -11.90 28.73
C GLU A 330 -6.32 -12.34 30.09
N GLN A 331 -5.36 -13.27 30.08
CA GLN A 331 -4.66 -13.73 31.30
C GLN A 331 -3.91 -12.59 31.99
N GLN A 332 -3.26 -11.71 31.23
CA GLN A 332 -2.52 -10.59 31.81
C GLN A 332 -3.45 -9.52 32.40
N GLN A 333 -4.57 -9.21 31.73
CA GLN A 333 -5.61 -8.34 32.29
C GLN A 333 -6.19 -8.92 33.58
N GLN A 334 -6.46 -10.22 33.62
CA GLN A 334 -6.94 -10.88 34.82
C GLN A 334 -5.91 -10.75 35.97
N ARG A 335 -4.64 -10.98 35.68
CA ARG A 335 -3.55 -10.81 36.66
C ARG A 335 -3.46 -9.38 37.18
N PHE A 336 -3.65 -8.37 36.34
CA PHE A 336 -3.73 -6.97 36.78
C PHE A 336 -4.95 -6.72 37.67
N SER A 337 -6.11 -7.30 37.34
CA SER A 337 -7.31 -7.23 38.18
C SER A 337 -7.09 -7.87 39.55
N ASP A 338 -6.42 -9.01 39.61
CA ASP A 338 -6.11 -9.70 40.88
C ASP A 338 -5.13 -8.88 41.73
N LEU A 339 -4.08 -8.31 41.12
CA LEU A 339 -3.13 -7.44 41.82
C LEU A 339 -3.82 -6.21 42.39
N ARG A 340 -4.68 -5.58 41.59
CA ARG A 340 -5.49 -4.43 41.97
C ARG A 340 -6.41 -4.75 43.15
N GLU A 341 -7.12 -5.87 43.10
CA GLU A 341 -8.03 -6.27 44.18
C GLU A 341 -7.28 -6.57 45.47
N ASN A 342 -6.16 -7.28 45.38
CA ASN A 342 -5.32 -7.63 46.53
C ASN A 342 -4.72 -6.37 47.17
N PHE A 343 -4.20 -5.44 46.37
CA PHE A 343 -3.68 -4.17 46.87
C PHE A 343 -4.80 -3.32 47.51
N ALA A 344 -5.96 -3.21 46.86
CA ALA A 344 -7.11 -2.48 47.42
C ALA A 344 -7.57 -3.06 48.78
N ARG A 345 -7.59 -4.39 48.91
CA ARG A 345 -7.92 -5.07 50.18
C ARG A 345 -6.88 -4.79 51.26
N ARG A 346 -5.60 -4.84 50.91
CA ARG A 346 -4.48 -4.56 51.80
C ARG A 346 -4.47 -3.11 52.28
N LEU A 347 -4.64 -2.16 51.36
CA LEU A 347 -4.74 -0.74 51.66
C LEU A 347 -5.92 -0.45 52.59
N ALA A 348 -7.09 -1.02 52.32
CA ALA A 348 -8.26 -0.84 53.16
C ALA A 348 -8.07 -1.41 54.57
N SER A 349 -7.47 -2.60 54.69
CA SER A 349 -7.17 -3.18 56.00
C SER A 349 -6.15 -2.34 56.78
N HIS A 350 -5.10 -1.86 56.11
CA HIS A 350 -4.10 -0.98 56.72
C HIS A 350 -4.70 0.32 57.23
N LEU A 351 -5.48 1.02 56.41
CA LEU A 351 -6.13 2.28 56.80
C LEU A 351 -7.13 2.08 57.94
N ASN A 352 -7.93 1.01 57.92
CA ASN A 352 -8.80 0.68 59.06
C ASN A 352 -8.00 0.47 60.35
N ASN A 353 -6.86 -0.22 60.28
CA ASN A 353 -5.99 -0.42 61.45
C ASN A 353 -5.38 0.90 61.94
N VAL A 354 -4.95 1.78 61.03
CA VAL A 354 -4.46 3.12 61.36
C VAL A 354 -5.54 3.94 62.07
N PHE A 355 -6.78 3.90 61.57
CA PHE A 355 -7.91 4.56 62.23
C PHE A 355 -8.08 4.03 63.65
N VAL A 356 -8.10 2.71 63.84
CA VAL A 356 -8.28 2.08 65.16
C VAL A 356 -7.14 2.39 66.14
N GLN A 357 -5.89 2.36 65.70
CA GLN A 357 -4.73 2.67 66.53
C GLN A 357 -4.74 4.14 66.98
N GLN A 358 -4.99 5.08 66.06
CA GLN A 358 -4.91 6.51 66.34
C GLN A 358 -5.91 7.02 67.38
N GLY A 359 -7.11 6.43 67.50
CA GLY A 359 -8.04 6.83 68.56
C GLY A 359 -7.91 6.02 69.85
N HIS A 360 -7.18 4.89 69.86
CA HIS A 360 -6.79 4.25 71.12
C HIS A 360 -5.70 5.07 71.81
N ASP A 361 -4.71 5.56 71.05
CA ASP A 361 -3.62 6.40 71.53
C ASP A 361 -4.09 7.79 72.03
N GLN A 362 -5.21 8.32 71.54
CA GLN A 362 -5.78 9.58 72.04
C GLN A 362 -6.59 9.41 73.33
N SER A 363 -7.27 8.27 73.50
CA SER A 363 -8.09 8.00 74.68
C SER A 363 -7.29 8.01 76.00
N SER A 364 -5.96 7.86 75.93
CA SER A 364 -5.06 7.89 77.10
C SER A 364 -4.57 9.30 77.48
N THR A 365 -4.69 10.30 76.59
CA THR A 365 -4.09 11.63 76.81
C THR A 365 -4.94 12.62 77.61
N LEU A 366 -6.28 12.50 77.59
CA LEU A 366 -7.18 13.32 78.42
C LEU A 366 -7.04 13.02 79.93
N ALA A 367 -6.68 11.78 80.28
CA ALA A 367 -6.64 11.32 81.67
C ALA A 367 -5.38 11.75 82.43
N GLN A 368 -4.28 12.12 81.76
CA GLN A 368 -2.98 12.27 82.42
C GLN A 368 -2.45 13.70 82.50
N HIS A 369 -2.80 14.62 81.59
CA HIS A 369 -2.18 15.95 81.57
C HIS A 369 -3.09 17.07 81.03
N SER A 370 -3.96 17.68 81.86
CA SER A 370 -4.29 19.10 81.64
C SER A 370 -4.84 19.81 82.89
N VAL A 371 -4.13 20.85 83.31
CA VAL A 371 -4.60 21.85 84.29
C VAL A 371 -5.74 22.69 83.67
N GLU A 372 -5.78 22.81 82.35
CA GLU A 372 -6.74 23.63 81.59
C GLU A 372 -7.77 22.78 80.83
N LEU A 373 -9.07 23.14 80.93
CA LEU A 373 -10.16 22.50 80.19
C LEU A 373 -10.13 22.92 78.72
N THR A 374 -9.41 22.16 77.89
CA THR A 374 -9.40 22.32 76.42
C THR A 374 -9.63 20.98 75.74
N LEU A 375 -10.39 20.96 74.64
CA LEU A 375 -10.52 19.78 73.79
C LEU A 375 -9.17 19.46 73.13
N PRO A 376 -8.84 18.17 72.92
CA PRO A 376 -7.63 17.77 72.21
C PRO A 376 -7.54 18.36 70.80
N ASN A 377 -6.32 18.62 70.33
CA ASN A 377 -6.09 19.10 68.96
C ASN A 377 -5.86 17.91 68.01
N HIS A 378 -6.74 17.74 67.02
CA HIS A 378 -6.65 16.62 66.07
C HIS A 378 -5.84 16.89 64.79
N HIS A 379 -5.26 18.09 64.65
CA HIS A 379 -4.51 18.47 63.46
C HIS A 379 -3.35 17.52 63.10
N PRO A 380 -2.57 16.97 64.05
CA PRO A 380 -1.50 16.02 63.71
C PRO A 380 -2.01 14.73 63.04
N PHE A 381 -3.18 14.22 63.44
CA PHE A 381 -3.77 13.01 62.87
C PHE A 381 -4.23 13.22 61.43
N HIS A 382 -4.92 14.34 61.17
CA HIS A 382 -5.30 14.70 59.81
C HIS A 382 -4.08 14.91 58.91
N ARG A 383 -3.01 15.52 59.44
CA ARG A 383 -1.75 15.68 58.71
C ARG A 383 -1.10 14.34 58.35
N ASP A 384 -1.15 13.35 59.22
CA ASP A 384 -0.58 12.04 58.94
C ASP A 384 -1.42 11.23 57.94
N LEU A 385 -2.73 11.44 57.90
CA LEU A 385 -3.63 10.86 56.91
C LEU A 385 -3.47 11.47 55.50
N LEU A 386 -3.01 12.73 55.37
CA LEU A 386 -2.74 13.36 54.07
C LEU A 386 -1.78 12.54 53.19
N ARG A 387 -0.88 11.77 53.81
CA ARG A 387 0.10 10.96 53.07
C ARG A 387 -0.54 9.89 52.19
N TYR A 388 -1.76 9.47 52.52
CA TYR A 388 -2.52 8.46 51.78
C TYR A 388 -3.49 9.06 50.75
N ALA A 389 -3.53 10.39 50.56
CA ALA A 389 -4.52 11.06 49.70
C ALA A 389 -4.54 10.51 48.27
N LYS A 390 -3.36 10.33 47.65
CA LYS A 390 -3.24 9.77 46.29
C LYS A 390 -3.70 8.31 46.20
N LEU A 391 -3.41 7.52 47.22
CA LEU A 391 -3.87 6.12 47.29
C LEU A 391 -5.38 6.02 47.51
N MET A 392 -5.99 6.98 48.21
CA MET A 392 -7.44 7.08 48.37
C MET A 392 -8.13 7.51 47.08
N GLU A 393 -7.53 8.43 46.32
CA GLU A 393 -7.99 8.80 44.98
C GLU A 393 -7.93 7.61 44.02
N TRP A 394 -6.81 6.88 44.01
CA TRP A 394 -6.67 5.63 43.29
C TRP A 394 -7.74 4.60 43.68
N LEU A 395 -8.04 4.45 44.98
CA LEU A 395 -9.07 3.53 45.43
C LEU A 395 -10.47 3.98 44.99
N LYS A 396 -10.75 5.28 44.97
CA LYS A 396 -12.02 5.85 44.50
C LYS A 396 -12.26 5.56 43.02
N SER A 397 -11.24 5.70 42.17
CA SER A 397 -11.36 5.42 40.73
C SER A 397 -11.47 3.93 40.42
N THR A 398 -10.95 3.08 41.30
CA THR A 398 -10.74 1.66 41.02
C THR A 398 -11.77 0.74 41.68
N ASP A 399 -12.13 1.00 42.94
CA ASP A 399 -13.08 0.24 43.75
C ASP A 399 -13.86 1.17 44.69
N TYR A 400 -14.91 1.79 44.13
CA TYR A 400 -15.74 2.75 44.85
C TYR A 400 -16.39 2.16 46.11
N ARG A 401 -16.71 0.86 46.13
CA ARG A 401 -17.34 0.21 47.29
C ARG A 401 -16.39 0.17 48.49
N LYS A 402 -15.12 -0.19 48.27
CA LYS A 402 -14.11 -0.16 49.34
C LYS A 402 -13.81 1.26 49.80
N TYR A 403 -13.75 2.22 48.88
CA TYR A 403 -13.60 3.65 49.21
C TYR A 403 -14.76 4.16 50.08
N GLU A 404 -16.01 3.89 49.71
CA GLU A 404 -17.19 4.29 50.47
C GLU A 404 -17.20 3.63 51.86
N GLY A 405 -16.88 2.34 51.93
CA GLY A 405 -16.77 1.60 53.19
C GLY A 405 -15.71 2.19 54.13
N LEU A 406 -14.52 2.52 53.62
CA LEU A 406 -13.46 3.19 54.39
C LEU A 406 -13.90 4.56 54.89
N THR A 407 -14.57 5.34 54.03
CA THR A 407 -15.04 6.68 54.38
C THR A 407 -16.08 6.61 55.50
N LYS A 408 -17.01 5.64 55.44
CA LYS A 408 -17.97 5.37 56.52
C LYS A 408 -17.27 4.93 57.80
N ASN A 409 -16.35 3.98 57.73
CA ASN A 409 -15.60 3.52 58.90
C ASN A 409 -14.82 4.67 59.57
N TYR A 410 -14.21 5.55 58.78
CA TYR A 410 -13.52 6.73 59.29
C TYR A 410 -14.49 7.71 59.97
N MET A 411 -15.66 7.98 59.36
CA MET A 411 -16.69 8.83 59.94
C MET A 411 -17.25 8.25 61.24
N ASP A 412 -17.55 6.95 61.27
CA ASP A 412 -18.05 6.24 62.46
C ASP A 412 -16.99 6.19 63.56
N TYR A 413 -15.72 6.09 63.20
CA TYR A 413 -14.62 6.10 64.16
C TYR A 413 -14.41 7.47 64.79
N LEU A 414 -14.34 8.52 63.95
CA LEU A 414 -14.21 9.89 64.42
C LEU A 414 -15.42 10.32 65.26
N SER A 415 -16.64 10.00 64.84
CA SER A 415 -17.85 10.36 65.59
C SER A 415 -17.81 9.76 67.01
N ARG A 416 -17.41 8.49 67.15
CA ARG A 416 -17.25 7.83 68.45
C ARG A 416 -16.10 8.41 69.28
N LEU A 417 -15.00 8.83 68.65
CA LEU A 417 -13.89 9.50 69.33
C LEU A 417 -14.35 10.86 69.88
N TYR A 418 -14.91 11.72 69.03
CA TYR A 418 -15.43 13.03 69.42
C TYR A 418 -16.53 12.90 70.50
N GLU A 419 -17.47 11.96 70.35
CA GLU A 419 -18.50 11.72 71.38
C GLU A 419 -17.89 11.35 72.74
N ARG A 420 -16.84 10.52 72.74
CA ARG A 420 -16.15 10.13 73.97
C ARG A 420 -15.42 11.31 74.59
N GLU A 421 -14.60 12.02 73.81
CA GLU A 421 -13.83 13.16 74.30
C GLU A 421 -14.73 14.29 74.82
N ILE A 422 -15.89 14.50 74.18
CA ILE A 422 -16.87 15.48 74.63
C ILE A 422 -17.51 15.03 75.95
N LYS A 423 -17.87 13.75 76.08
CA LYS A 423 -18.37 13.19 77.34
C LYS A 423 -17.33 13.32 78.45
N ASP A 424 -16.08 12.92 78.20
CA ASP A 424 -14.98 13.02 79.16
C ASP A 424 -14.71 14.48 79.55
N PHE A 425 -14.73 15.40 78.58
CA PHE A 425 -14.60 16.84 78.83
C PHE A 425 -15.71 17.37 79.74
N PHE A 426 -16.98 17.00 79.49
CA PHE A 426 -18.10 17.40 80.33
C PHE A 426 -18.05 16.76 81.72
N GLU A 427 -17.56 15.53 81.86
CA GLU A 427 -17.33 14.89 83.16
C GLU A 427 -16.24 15.61 83.96
N VAL A 428 -15.08 15.89 83.35
CA VAL A 428 -14.00 16.66 84.00
C VAL A 428 -14.44 18.07 84.36
N ALA A 429 -15.22 18.73 83.49
CA ALA A 429 -15.82 20.03 83.77
C ALA A 429 -16.81 19.97 84.94
N LYS A 430 -17.66 18.94 84.99
CA LYS A 430 -18.61 18.70 86.07
C LYS A 430 -17.89 18.49 87.41
N ILE A 431 -16.86 17.65 87.44
CA ILE A 431 -16.04 17.39 88.64
C ILE A 431 -15.35 18.67 89.13
N LYS A 432 -14.77 19.47 88.22
CA LYS A 432 -14.18 20.77 88.57
C LYS A 432 -15.24 21.76 89.10
N MET A 433 -16.46 21.74 88.59
CA MET A 433 -17.55 22.61 89.07
C MET A 433 -18.16 22.16 90.41
N THR A 434 -18.23 20.85 90.69
CA THR A 434 -18.74 20.34 91.97
C THR A 434 -17.68 20.30 93.08
N GLY A 435 -16.39 20.30 92.73
CA GLY A 435 -15.27 20.36 93.69
C GLY A 435 -14.99 21.75 94.28
N THR A 436 -15.44 22.84 93.65
CA THR A 436 -15.26 24.21 94.15
C THR A 436 -16.59 24.81 94.63
N THR A 437 -16.97 24.51 95.87
CA THR A 437 -18.19 25.05 96.51
C THR A 437 -18.10 26.53 96.91
N LYS A 438 -17.16 27.35 96.40
CA LYS A 438 -17.09 28.78 96.76
C LYS A 438 -16.80 29.82 95.66
N GLU A 439 -16.69 29.48 94.37
CA GLU A 439 -16.51 30.49 93.30
C GLU A 439 -17.46 30.32 92.09
N SER A 440 -18.69 29.87 92.34
CA SER A 440 -19.62 29.39 91.31
C SER A 440 -20.41 30.46 90.54
N LYS A 441 -19.91 31.69 90.33
CA LYS A 441 -20.71 32.75 89.66
C LYS A 441 -20.08 33.52 88.48
N LYS A 442 -18.90 33.15 87.98
CA LYS A 442 -18.33 33.82 86.77
C LYS A 442 -17.89 32.93 85.60
N PHE A 443 -17.99 31.61 85.71
CA PHE A 443 -17.53 30.71 84.63
C PHE A 443 -18.59 30.35 83.57
N GLY A 444 -19.87 30.65 83.80
CA GLY A 444 -20.99 30.08 83.03
C GLY A 444 -21.24 30.65 81.62
N GLN A 445 -20.60 31.75 81.19
CA GLN A 445 -21.13 32.50 80.03
C GLN A 445 -20.11 32.86 78.93
N ARG A 446 -18.83 32.52 79.06
CA ARG A 446 -17.80 32.89 78.05
C ARG A 446 -17.12 31.73 77.31
N ARG A 447 -17.37 30.46 77.64
CA ARG A 447 -16.67 29.33 76.99
C ARG A 447 -17.56 28.30 76.28
N LEU A 448 -18.89 28.38 76.37
CA LEU A 448 -19.78 27.47 75.59
C LEU A 448 -19.85 27.83 74.09
N SER A 449 -19.44 29.03 73.66
CA SER A 449 -19.48 29.39 72.23
C SER A 449 -18.40 28.70 71.39
N LEU A 450 -17.40 28.07 72.00
CA LEU A 450 -16.31 27.38 71.30
C LEU A 450 -16.62 25.91 70.97
N VAL A 451 -17.62 25.29 71.61
CA VAL A 451 -17.95 23.87 71.39
C VAL A 451 -18.82 23.68 70.14
N VAL A 452 -19.64 24.67 69.78
CA VAL A 452 -20.53 24.60 68.60
C VAL A 452 -19.77 24.85 67.29
N GLY A 453 -18.66 25.58 67.33
CA GLY A 453 -17.82 25.85 66.16
C GLY A 453 -17.09 24.61 65.62
N ASN A 454 -16.68 23.68 66.51
CA ASN A 454 -15.88 22.52 66.10
C ASN A 454 -16.72 21.41 65.43
N TYR A 455 -18.01 21.28 65.72
CA TYR A 455 -18.88 20.32 65.02
C TYR A 455 -19.13 20.71 63.56
N PHE A 456 -19.24 22.00 63.26
CA PHE A 456 -19.35 22.48 61.88
C PHE A 456 -18.05 22.27 61.09
N VAL A 457 -16.90 22.37 61.75
CA VAL A 457 -15.59 22.11 61.14
C VAL A 457 -15.43 20.64 60.79
N ILE A 458 -15.97 19.69 61.54
CA ILE A 458 -15.87 18.24 61.24
C ILE A 458 -16.58 17.88 59.93
N HIS A 459 -17.80 18.38 59.71
CA HIS A 459 -18.52 18.14 58.46
C HIS A 459 -17.86 18.90 57.29
N TRP A 460 -17.35 20.10 57.53
CA TRP A 460 -16.64 20.86 56.49
C TRP A 460 -15.30 20.23 56.13
N PHE A 461 -14.50 19.77 57.09
CA PHE A 461 -13.19 19.16 56.84
C PHE A 461 -13.33 17.78 56.20
N VAL A 462 -14.27 16.92 56.63
CA VAL A 462 -14.48 15.62 55.97
C VAL A 462 -14.98 15.80 54.54
N VAL A 463 -15.90 16.76 54.31
CA VAL A 463 -16.31 17.14 52.95
C VAL A 463 -15.17 17.80 52.17
N PHE A 464 -14.27 18.55 52.80
CA PHE A 464 -13.15 19.17 52.10
C PHE A 464 -12.03 18.16 51.75
N PHE A 465 -11.76 17.22 52.66
CA PHE A 465 -10.69 16.22 52.52
C PHE A 465 -11.05 15.07 51.57
N PHE A 466 -12.32 14.68 51.52
CA PHE A 466 -12.80 13.60 50.65
C PHE A 466 -13.45 14.09 49.35
N ASN A 467 -13.87 15.36 49.28
CA ASN A 467 -14.59 15.92 48.12
C ASN A 467 -13.82 17.06 47.42
N THR A 468 -12.78 17.65 48.03
CA THR A 468 -12.00 18.77 47.43
C THR A 468 -10.62 18.35 46.88
N THR A 469 -10.31 17.05 46.85
CA THR A 469 -9.25 16.47 45.99
C THR A 469 -9.71 16.38 44.52
N LEU A 470 -10.36 17.45 44.04
CA LEU A 470 -10.88 17.59 42.68
C LEU A 470 -10.83 19.04 42.18
N ILE A 471 -10.34 20.01 42.99
CA ILE A 471 -10.37 21.43 42.62
C ILE A 471 -8.99 22.11 42.65
N TYR A 472 -7.96 21.51 43.22
CA TYR A 472 -6.59 22.00 43.08
C TYR A 472 -5.62 20.84 42.90
N TRP A 473 -5.61 20.24 41.70
CA TRP A 473 -4.45 19.87 40.89
C TRP A 473 -4.94 19.48 39.50
#